data_AF-A0A1R4JGN8-F1
#
_entry.id   AF-A0A1R4JGN8-F1
#
_cell.length_a   1.000
_cell.length_b   1.000
_cell.length_c   1.000
_cell.angle_alpha   90.00
_cell.angle_beta   90.00
_cell.angle_gamma   90.00
#
_symmetry.space_group_name_H-M   'P 1'
#
loop_
_entity.id
_entity.type
_entity.pdbx_description
1 polymer ?
#
loop_
_entity_poly.entity_id
_entity_poly.type
_entity_poly.pdbx_seq_one_letter_code
_entity_poly.pdbx_strand_id
1 'polypeptide(L)'
;MQKEWNIFTISSILAILIFILEFILYKEITFIYTTNIFFYPASFFLIIGLFSLVIRSGSFDFFYYSFKKATRRLRKNTLEEDSDITVSYLSDTFGTHYPFFVKVGSILMTISLMALIGHYLF
;
A
#
# COMPACT_ATOMS: atom_id res chain seq x y z
N MET A 1 17.51 -10.85 17.82
CA MET A 1 17.91 -10.82 16.40
C MET A 1 16.66 -10.79 15.53
N GLN A 2 16.12 -9.61 15.28
CA GLN A 2 15.05 -9.46 14.29
C GLN A 2 15.70 -9.60 12.91
N LYS A 3 15.33 -10.66 12.20
CA LYS A 3 15.78 -10.93 10.83
C LYS A 3 15.17 -9.82 9.97
N GLU A 4 15.92 -8.73 9.75
CA GLU A 4 15.57 -7.74 8.74
C GLU A 4 15.53 -8.49 7.42
N TRP A 5 14.34 -8.82 6.96
CA TRP A 5 14.18 -9.40 5.64
C TRP A 5 14.69 -8.36 4.66
N ASN A 6 15.85 -8.64 4.05
CA ASN A 6 16.45 -7.74 3.08
C ASN A 6 15.44 -7.47 1.97
N ILE A 7 14.87 -6.27 2.00
CA ILE A 7 13.84 -5.79 1.06
C ILE A 7 14.32 -5.99 -0.39
N PHE A 8 15.61 -5.77 -0.62
CA PHE A 8 16.26 -6.01 -1.89
C PHE A 8 16.25 -7.48 -2.31
N THR A 9 16.51 -8.41 -1.38
CA THR A 9 16.48 -9.84 -1.66
C THR A 9 15.06 -10.29 -2.02
N ILE A 10 14.05 -9.86 -1.27
CA ILE A 10 12.65 -10.19 -1.57
C ILE A 10 12.22 -9.60 -2.91
N SER A 11 12.54 -8.33 -3.16
CA SER A 11 12.17 -7.66 -4.41
C SER A 11 12.85 -8.33 -5.61
N SER A 12 14.11 -8.78 -5.45
CA SER A 12 14.84 -9.50 -6.50
C SER A 12 14.21 -10.87 -6.78
N ILE A 13 13.86 -11.62 -5.74
CA ILE A 13 13.17 -12.93 -5.89
C ILE A 13 11.83 -12.74 -6.60
N LEU A 14 11.04 -11.74 -6.20
CA LEU A 14 9.77 -11.39 -6.84
C LEU A 14 9.97 -11.03 -8.32
N ALA A 15 10.95 -10.19 -8.63
CA ALA A 15 11.24 -9.80 -10.01
C ALA A 15 11.62 -11.01 -10.88
N ILE A 16 12.49 -11.90 -10.37
CA ILE A 16 12.86 -13.13 -11.08
C ILE A 16 11.63 -14.02 -11.32
N LEU A 17 10.78 -14.19 -10.29
CA LEU A 17 9.56 -14.97 -10.41
C LEU A 17 8.61 -14.39 -11.46
N ILE A 18 8.48 -13.06 -11.50
CA ILE A 18 7.65 -12.36 -12.48
C ILE A 18 8.21 -12.54 -13.90
N PHE A 19 9.52 -12.45 -14.09
CA PHE A 19 10.14 -12.72 -15.39
C PHE A 19 9.95 -14.17 -15.85
N ILE A 20 10.05 -15.14 -14.95
CA ILE A 20 9.75 -16.54 -15.26
C ILE A 20 8.29 -16.69 -15.68
N LEU A 21 7.37 -16.04 -14.96
CA LEU A 21 5.94 -16.06 -15.27
C LEU A 21 5.66 -15.43 -16.65
N GLU A 22 6.29 -14.29 -16.96
CA GLU A 22 6.22 -13.64 -18.26
C GLU A 22 6.68 -14.56 -19.38
N PHE A 23 7.83 -15.21 -19.20
CA PHE A 23 8.38 -16.14 -20.17
C PHE A 23 7.46 -17.34 -20.42
N ILE A 24 6.83 -17.88 -19.37
CA ILE A 24 5.89 -19.00 -19.50
C ILE A 24 4.60 -18.58 -20.23
N LEU A 25 4.06 -17.40 -19.92
CA LEU A 25 2.78 -16.92 -20.47
C LEU A 25 2.91 -16.45 -21.92
N TYR A 26 3.90 -15.62 -22.22
CA TYR A 26 3.99 -14.90 -23.47
C TYR A 26 5.04 -15.47 -24.43
N LYS A 27 5.95 -16.34 -23.94
CA LYS A 27 7.08 -16.93 -24.70
C LYS A 27 8.05 -15.94 -25.33
N GLU A 28 7.78 -14.65 -25.18
CA GLU A 28 8.55 -13.52 -25.65
C GLU A 28 8.64 -12.50 -24.53
N ILE A 29 9.80 -11.86 -24.42
CA ILE A 29 10.01 -10.76 -23.47
C ILE A 29 9.88 -9.48 -24.29
N THR A 30 8.77 -8.78 -24.12
CA THR A 30 8.49 -7.52 -24.80
C THR A 30 8.21 -6.45 -23.77
N PHE A 31 8.68 -5.22 -24.01
CA PHE A 31 8.53 -4.12 -23.05
C PHE A 31 7.08 -3.93 -22.58
N ILE A 32 6.09 -4.11 -23.46
CA ILE A 32 4.66 -3.99 -23.13
C ILE A 32 4.20 -5.08 -22.15
N TYR A 33 4.64 -6.33 -22.33
CA TYR A 33 4.28 -7.43 -21.45
C TYR A 33 4.96 -7.30 -20.09
N THR A 34 6.23 -6.90 -20.10
CA THR A 34 6.98 -6.62 -18.88
C THR A 34 6.29 -5.53 -18.06
N THR A 35 5.89 -4.42 -18.68
CA THR A 35 5.13 -3.36 -17.99
C THR A 35 3.87 -3.90 -17.35
N ASN A 36 3.03 -4.60 -18.13
CA ASN A 36 1.73 -5.08 -17.67
C ASN A 36 1.87 -6.07 -16.50
N ILE A 37 2.75 -7.05 -16.61
CA ILE A 37 2.88 -8.11 -15.61
C ILE A 37 3.52 -7.56 -14.33
N PHE A 38 4.52 -6.69 -14.43
CA PHE A 38 5.11 -6.05 -13.24
C PHE A 38 4.15 -5.08 -12.55
N PHE A 39 3.22 -4.47 -13.29
CA PHE A 39 2.26 -3.51 -12.74
C PHE A 39 1.27 -4.14 -11.76
N TYR A 40 0.74 -5.33 -12.03
CA TYR A 40 -0.23 -5.99 -11.15
C TYR A 40 0.27 -6.19 -9.70
N PRO A 41 1.38 -6.90 -9.45
CA PRO A 41 1.91 -7.05 -8.09
C PRO A 41 2.35 -5.70 -7.51
N ALA A 42 2.96 -4.81 -8.30
CA ALA A 42 3.34 -3.48 -7.83
C ALA A 42 2.13 -2.70 -7.28
N SER A 43 1.03 -2.69 -8.03
CA SER A 43 -0.22 -2.04 -7.61
C SER A 43 -0.79 -2.66 -6.34
N PHE A 44 -0.76 -3.98 -6.21
CA PHE A 44 -1.27 -4.67 -5.03
C PHE A 44 -0.47 -4.29 -3.77
N PHE A 45 0.85 -4.34 -3.85
CA PHE A 45 1.74 -3.94 -2.75
C PHE A 45 1.59 -2.45 -2.40
N LEU A 46 1.49 -1.58 -3.41
CA LEU A 46 1.32 -0.14 -3.17
C LEU A 46 -0.05 0.21 -2.60
N ILE A 47 -1.14 -0.39 -3.08
CA ILE A 47 -2.47 -0.15 -2.54
C ILE A 47 -2.49 -0.49 -1.05
N ILE A 48 -2.03 -1.69 -0.68
CA ILE A 48 -1.99 -2.12 0.72
C ILE A 48 -1.04 -1.26 1.54
N GLY A 49 0.16 -0.98 1.02
CA GLY A 49 1.18 -0.21 1.72
C GLY A 49 0.77 1.24 1.97
N LEU A 50 0.24 1.93 0.95
CA LEU A 50 -0.22 3.30 1.04
C LEU A 50 -1.51 3.40 1.87
N PHE A 51 -2.44 2.47 1.74
CA PHE A 51 -3.64 2.44 2.57
C PHE A 51 -3.28 2.29 4.05
N SER A 52 -2.36 1.38 4.37
CA SER A 52 -1.85 1.20 5.74
C SER A 52 -1.13 2.46 6.25
N LEU A 53 -0.39 3.15 5.38
CA LEU A 53 0.25 4.43 5.69
C LEU A 53 -0.78 5.51 6.04
N VAL A 54 -1.85 5.63 5.25
CA VAL A 54 -2.94 6.59 5.50
C VAL A 54 -3.62 6.29 6.83
N ILE A 55 -3.89 5.03 7.17
CA ILE A 55 -4.47 4.68 8.47
C ILE A 55 -3.52 5.06 9.61
N ARG A 56 -2.24 4.68 9.51
CA ARG A 56 -1.24 4.99 10.53
C ARG A 56 -1.02 6.49 10.71
N SER A 57 -1.20 7.29 9.67
CA SER A 57 -1.05 8.75 9.74
C SER A 57 -2.07 9.45 10.66
N GLY A 58 -3.08 8.72 11.16
CA GLY A 58 -4.17 9.30 11.94
C GLY A 58 -5.22 9.99 11.08
N SER A 59 -5.15 9.86 9.74
CA SER A 59 -6.16 10.39 8.82
C SER A 59 -7.55 9.84 9.16
N PHE A 60 -7.65 8.54 9.43
CA PHE A 60 -8.91 7.90 9.83
C PHE A 60 -9.38 8.35 11.21
N ASP A 61 -8.46 8.62 12.15
CA ASP A 61 -8.81 9.16 13.47
C ASP A 61 -9.36 10.58 13.37
N PHE A 62 -8.80 11.40 12.47
CA PHE A 62 -9.33 12.73 12.16
C PHE A 62 -10.74 12.66 11.55
N PHE A 63 -10.97 11.75 10.60
CA PHE A 63 -12.30 11.51 10.04
C PHE A 63 -13.30 11.05 11.11
N TYR A 64 -12.90 10.08 11.95
CA TYR A 64 -13.74 9.56 13.02
C TYR A 64 -14.11 10.66 14.03
N TYR A 65 -13.13 11.46 14.46
CA TYR A 65 -13.36 12.60 15.35
C TYR A 65 -14.29 13.64 14.71
N SER A 66 -14.05 13.98 13.44
CA SER A 66 -14.86 14.97 12.70
C SER A 66 -16.30 14.50 12.51
N PHE A 67 -16.49 13.23 12.15
CA PHE A 67 -17.81 12.63 11.99
C PHE A 67 -18.57 12.61 13.32
N LYS A 68 -17.92 12.15 14.41
CA LYS A 68 -18.51 12.14 15.76
C LYS A 68 -18.89 13.54 16.22
N LYS A 69 -18.07 14.56 15.93
CA LYS A 69 -18.37 15.96 16.23
C LYS A 69 -19.57 16.48 15.43
N ALA A 70 -19.67 16.13 14.15
CA ALA A 70 -20.80 16.49 13.30
C ALA A 70 -22.11 15.83 13.75
N THR A 71 -22.09 14.52 14.06
CA THR A 71 -23.27 13.81 14.57
C THR A 71 -23.70 14.30 15.95
N ARG A 72 -22.75 14.63 16.85
CA ARG A 72 -23.08 15.26 18.14
C ARG A 72 -23.75 16.62 17.98
N ARG A 73 -23.32 17.44 17.00
CA ARG A 73 -23.98 18.73 16.70
C ARG A 73 -25.41 18.54 16.17
N LEU A 74 -25.65 17.49 15.38
CA LEU A 74 -27.00 17.13 14.91
C LEU A 74 -27.89 16.58 16.03
N ARG A 75 -27.31 15.86 17.01
CA ARG A 75 -28.01 15.25 18.15
C ARG A 75 -28.14 16.17 19.37
N LYS A 76 -27.65 17.41 19.32
CA LYS A 76 -27.63 18.38 20.44
C LYS A 76 -29.02 18.73 21.03
N ASN A 77 -30.12 18.28 20.44
CA ASN A 77 -31.45 18.38 21.06
C ASN A 77 -31.78 17.22 22.02
N THR A 78 -30.90 16.23 22.23
CA THR A 78 -31.21 15.09 23.09
C THR A 78 -29.97 14.58 23.82
N LEU A 79 -29.87 15.04 25.07
CA LEU A 79 -29.12 14.50 26.21
C LEU A 79 -27.63 14.83 26.30
N GLU A 80 -27.34 15.61 27.36
CA GLU A 80 -26.11 15.58 28.16
C GLU A 80 -25.86 14.17 28.70
N GLU A 81 -24.62 13.91 29.14
CA GLU A 81 -24.07 12.62 29.61
C GLU A 81 -23.73 11.63 28.48
N ASP A 82 -22.44 11.46 28.18
CA ASP A 82 -21.65 10.51 28.96
C ASP A 82 -20.17 10.44 28.51
N SER A 83 -19.33 10.50 29.54
CA SER A 83 -18.01 9.90 29.79
C SER A 83 -16.87 9.93 28.75
N ASP A 84 -15.69 10.21 29.32
CA ASP A 84 -14.33 9.90 28.87
C ASP A 84 -14.18 8.42 28.47
N ILE A 85 -14.60 8.09 27.26
CA ILE A 85 -14.29 6.80 26.66
C ILE A 85 -12.99 6.96 25.90
N THR A 86 -11.93 6.34 26.42
CA THR A 86 -10.62 6.15 25.79
C THR A 86 -10.80 5.63 24.37
N VAL A 87 -10.72 6.53 23.39
CA VAL A 87 -10.79 6.17 21.98
C VAL A 87 -9.48 5.48 21.63
N SER A 88 -9.49 4.16 21.52
CA SER A 88 -8.37 3.43 20.93
C SER A 88 -8.21 3.92 19.50
N TYR A 89 -7.15 4.68 19.23
CA TYR A 89 -6.88 5.24 17.91
C TYR A 89 -6.59 4.09 16.93
N LEU A 90 -7.17 4.15 15.73
CA LEU A 90 -6.91 3.16 14.68
C LEU A 90 -5.44 3.25 14.23
N SER A 91 -4.81 4.42 14.36
CA SER A 91 -3.38 4.60 14.12
C SER A 91 -2.50 3.65 14.93
N ASP A 92 -2.90 3.33 16.16
CA ASP A 92 -2.09 2.57 17.12
C ASP A 92 -2.25 1.05 16.94
N THR A 93 -3.34 0.63 16.28
CA THR A 93 -3.63 -0.78 16.03
C THR A 93 -2.98 -1.30 14.74
N PHE A 94 -2.64 -0.41 13.80
CA PHE A 94 -2.00 -0.81 12.55
C PHE A 94 -0.48 -0.99 12.72
N GLY A 95 -0.01 -2.23 12.54
CA GLY A 95 1.38 -2.62 12.73
C GLY A 95 2.38 -1.86 11.85
N THR A 96 3.63 -1.79 12.31
CA THR A 96 4.77 -1.07 11.68
C THR A 96 5.26 -1.66 10.36
N HIS A 97 4.52 -2.59 9.75
CA HIS A 97 4.95 -3.37 8.58
C HIS A 97 4.58 -2.72 7.24
N TYR A 98 3.85 -1.59 7.23
CA TYR A 98 3.55 -0.84 6.01
C TYR A 98 4.77 -0.40 5.16
N PRO A 99 5.95 -0.02 5.71
CA PRO A 99 7.04 0.48 4.87
C PRO A 99 7.66 -0.65 4.04
N PHE A 100 7.48 -1.91 4.44
CA PHE A 100 7.85 -3.07 3.64
C PHE A 100 7.03 -3.12 2.35
N PHE A 101 5.71 -3.07 2.45
CA PHE A 101 4.80 -3.11 1.29
C PHE A 101 5.04 -1.92 0.36
N VAL A 102 5.21 -0.71 0.91
CA VAL A 102 5.49 0.49 0.11
C VAL A 102 6.83 0.37 -0.62
N LYS A 103 7.90 -0.06 0.05
CA LYS A 103 9.23 -0.17 -0.58
C LYS A 103 9.25 -1.24 -1.68
N VAL A 104 8.71 -2.43 -1.41
CA VAL A 104 8.64 -3.52 -2.41
C VAL A 104 7.80 -3.07 -3.60
N GLY A 105 6.59 -2.54 -3.36
CA GLY A 105 5.72 -2.05 -4.42
C GLY A 105 6.35 -0.94 -5.26
N SER A 106 7.09 -0.02 -4.64
CA SER A 106 7.79 1.08 -5.34
C SER A 106 8.91 0.58 -6.25
N ILE A 107 9.67 -0.45 -5.82
CA ILE A 107 10.72 -1.05 -6.65
C ILE A 107 10.11 -1.70 -7.89
N LEU A 108 9.07 -2.53 -7.72
CA LEU A 108 8.40 -3.19 -8.85
C LEU A 108 7.75 -2.17 -9.79
N MET A 109 7.15 -1.11 -9.23
CA MET A 109 6.56 -0.01 -10.01
C MET A 109 7.61 0.72 -10.85
N THR A 110 8.81 0.93 -10.29
CA THR A 110 9.93 1.56 -11.03
C THR A 110 10.34 0.71 -12.22
N ILE A 111 10.41 -0.62 -12.07
CA ILE A 111 10.73 -1.54 -13.16
C ILE A 111 9.64 -1.48 -14.25
N SER A 112 8.36 -1.50 -13.85
CA SER A 112 7.22 -1.40 -14.78
C SER A 112 7.26 -0.09 -15.59
N LEU A 113 7.55 1.04 -14.94
CA LEU A 113 7.69 2.35 -15.58
C LEU A 113 8.93 2.41 -16.50
N MET A 114 10.06 1.86 -16.08
CA MET A 114 11.26 1.77 -16.93
C MET A 114 10.99 0.96 -18.21
N ALA A 115 10.29 -0.17 -18.09
CA ALA A 115 9.89 -0.96 -19.25
C ALA A 115 8.93 -0.18 -20.16
N LEU A 116 7.99 0.59 -19.58
CA LEU A 116 7.04 1.40 -20.36
C LEU A 116 7.76 2.52 -21.12
N ILE A 117 8.71 3.19 -20.47
CA ILE A 117 9.56 4.21 -21.10
C ILE A 117 10.37 3.59 -22.23
N GLY A 118 10.94 2.39 -22.00
CA GLY A 118 11.65 1.62 -23.02
C GLY A 118 10.78 1.34 -24.24
N HIS A 119 9.53 0.92 -24.02
CA HIS A 119 8.56 0.69 -25.11
C HIS A 119 8.26 1.94 -25.95
N TYR A 120 8.27 3.14 -25.36
CA TYR A 120 8.00 4.36 -26.11
C TYR A 120 9.23 4.95 -26.80
N LEU A 121 10.44 4.58 -26.37
CA LEU A 121 11.71 5.11 -26.90
C LEU A 121 12.31 4.25 -28.02
N PHE A 122 11.99 2.95 -28.08
CA PHE A 122 12.49 1.98 -29.04
C PHE A 122 11.34 1.32 -29.80
#